data_AF-A0AAV1LXR4-F1
#
_entry.id   AF-A0AAV1LXR4-F1
#
_cell.length_a   1.000
_cell.length_b   1.000
_cell.length_c   1.000
_cell.angle_alpha   90.00
_cell.angle_beta   90.00
_cell.angle_gamma   90.00
#
_symmetry.space_group_name_H-M   'P 1'
#
loop_
_entity.id
_entity.type
_entity.pdbx_description
1 polymer ?
#
loop_
_entity_poly.entity_id
_entity_poly.type
_entity_poly.pdbx_seq_one_letter_code
_entity_poly.pdbx_strand_id
1 'polypeptide(L)'
;MAVVFFTSEVNTTSRTAITFLYKVSSRDFCTEVQRLIDLSHYDEVALSGLRFFYVTREFALSVVGTIITYELVLLQFHSDFIQSL
;
A
#
# COMPACT_ATOMS: atom_id res chain seq x y z
N MET A 1 7.40 -10.44 5.93
CA MET A 1 6.10 -10.13 5.30
C MET A 1 5.01 -9.66 6.28
N ALA A 2 5.02 -10.06 7.56
CA ALA A 2 4.00 -9.62 8.53
C ALA A 2 3.89 -8.09 8.66
N VAL A 3 5.01 -7.38 8.80
CA VAL A 3 5.02 -5.92 8.95
C VAL A 3 4.37 -5.22 7.76
N VAL A 4 4.74 -5.59 6.53
CA VAL A 4 4.20 -5.01 5.29
C VAL A 4 2.68 -5.19 5.21
N PHE A 5 2.19 -6.38 5.56
CA PHE A 5 0.76 -6.67 5.58
C PHE A 5 0.02 -5.79 6.59
N PHE A 6 0.47 -5.76 7.85
CA PHE A 6 -0.15 -4.93 8.88
C PHE A 6 -0.10 -3.43 8.55
N THR A 7 1.02 -2.93 8.04
CA THR A 7 1.12 -1.51 7.66
C THR A 7 0.24 -1.17 6.46
N SER A 8 0.06 -2.10 5.52
CA SER A 8 -0.85 -1.92 4.39
C SER A 8 -2.32 -1.91 4.82
N GLU A 9 -2.68 -2.70 5.85
CA GLU A 9 -4.01 -2.69 6.44
C GLU A 9 -4.28 -1.38 7.19
N VAL A 10 -3.29 -0.83 7.89
CA VAL A 10 -3.38 0.49 8.53
C VAL A 10 -3.66 1.58 7.49
N ASN A 11 -2.93 1.58 6.36
CA ASN A 11 -3.18 2.51 5.26
C ASN A 11 -4.59 2.36 4.68
N THR A 12 -5.05 1.12 4.47
CA THR A 12 -6.39 0.83 3.95
C THR A 12 -7.50 1.28 4.91
N THR A 13 -7.33 1.01 6.20
CA THR A 13 -8.29 1.40 7.26
C THR A 13 -8.36 2.92 7.39
N SER A 14 -7.23 3.60 7.31
CA SER A 14 -7.18 5.06 7.39
C SER A 14 -7.96 5.72 6.24
N ARG A 15 -7.80 5.24 5.00
CA ARG A 15 -8.56 5.74 3.84
C ARG A 15 -10.07 5.52 3.96
N THR A 16 -10.49 4.51 4.71
CA THR A 16 -11.92 4.20 4.91
C THR A 16 -12.62 5.28 5.76
N ALA A 17 -11.90 5.97 6.65
CA ALA A 17 -12.46 7.02 7.49
C ALA A 17 -13.05 8.19 6.66
N ILE A 18 -12.40 8.58 5.56
CA ILE A 18 -12.89 9.62 4.63
C ILE A 18 -14.29 9.27 4.10
N THR A 19 -14.49 8.02 3.71
CA THR A 19 -15.77 7.55 3.16
C THR A 19 -16.92 7.70 4.16
N PHE A 20 -16.62 7.62 5.46
CA PHE A 20 -17.61 7.89 6.51
C PHE A 20 -17.82 9.39 6.74
N LEU A 21 -16.78 10.21 6.65
CA LEU A 21 -16.88 11.67 6.79
C LEU A 21 -17.75 12.29 5.67
N TYR A 22 -17.72 11.72 4.46
CA TYR A 22 -18.61 12.16 3.37
C TYR A 22 -20.09 11.81 3.57
N LYS A 23 -20.42 10.91 4.51
CA LYS A 23 -21.81 10.52 4.79
C LYS A 23 -22.48 11.41 5.85
N VAL A 24 -21.75 12.37 6.43
CA VAL A 24 -22.30 13.27 7.44
C VAL A 24 -23.37 14.18 6.82
N SER A 25 -24.45 14.41 7.57
CA SER A 25 -25.52 15.34 7.19
C SER A 25 -25.00 16.77 7.14
N SER A 26 -25.48 17.59 6.20
CA SER A 26 -25.09 19.00 6.07
C SER A 26 -25.38 19.84 7.32
N ARG A 27 -26.25 19.37 8.23
CA ARG A 27 -26.52 20.04 9.51
C ARG A 27 -25.41 19.86 10.54
N ASP A 28 -24.70 18.74 10.47
CA ASP A 28 -23.64 18.36 11.41
C ASP A 28 -22.24 18.53 10.80
N PHE A 29 -22.17 19.03 9.56
CA PHE A 29 -20.92 19.29 8.86
C PHE A 29 -20.23 20.52 9.45
N CYS A 30 -19.19 20.28 10.25
CA CYS A 30 -18.38 21.32 10.86
C CYS A 30 -17.07 21.56 10.10
N THR A 31 -16.40 22.67 10.40
CA THR A 31 -15.12 23.06 9.79
C THR A 31 -14.02 22.01 10.00
N GLU A 32 -14.06 21.28 11.10
CA GLU A 32 -13.10 20.21 11.39
C GLU A 32 -13.28 18.99 10.49
N VAL A 33 -14.51 18.66 10.09
CA VAL A 33 -14.77 17.58 9.12
C VAL A 33 -14.15 17.95 7.78
N GLN A 34 -14.34 19.19 7.33
CA GLN A 34 -13.73 19.69 6.10
C GLN A 34 -12.19 19.67 6.20
N ARG A 35 -11.62 20.17 7.30
CA ARG A 35 -10.17 20.14 7.54
C ARG A 35 -9.60 18.73 7.52
N LEU A 36 -10.32 17.75 8.10
CA LEU A 36 -9.89 16.35 8.13
C LEU A 36 -9.97 15.70 6.75
N ILE A 37 -10.99 16.02 5.96
CA ILE A 37 -11.10 15.58 4.56
C ILE A 37 -9.93 16.16 3.75
N ASP A 38 -9.66 17.46 3.87
CA ASP A 38 -8.55 18.12 3.17
C ASP A 38 -7.21 17.51 3.58
N LEU A 39 -6.99 17.30 4.88
CA LEU A 39 -5.78 16.66 5.39
C LEU A 39 -5.63 15.24 4.84
N SER A 40 -6.72 14.47 4.75
CA SER A 40 -6.64 13.10 4.27
C SER A 40 -6.40 12.98 2.77
N HIS A 41 -6.65 14.04 1.99
CA HIS A 41 -6.24 14.11 0.58
C HIS A 41 -4.77 14.48 0.44
N TYR A 42 -4.26 15.31 1.34
CA TYR A 42 -2.89 15.85 1.26
C TYR A 42 -1.86 14.96 1.96
N ASP A 43 -2.27 14.27 3.02
CA ASP A 43 -1.42 13.44 3.88
C ASP A 43 -1.87 11.98 3.77
N GLU A 44 -1.08 11.19 3.07
CA GLU A 44 -1.32 9.76 2.98
C GLU A 44 -0.80 9.07 4.24
N VAL A 45 -1.73 8.57 5.07
CA VAL A 45 -1.40 7.78 6.26
C VAL A 45 -0.90 6.40 5.82
N ALA A 46 0.38 6.32 5.49
CA ALA A 46 1.10 5.07 5.24
C ALA A 46 2.47 5.11 5.91
N LEU A 47 2.96 3.93 6.28
CA LEU A 47 4.35 3.81 6.72
C LEU A 47 5.26 4.16 5.54
N SER A 48 6.12 5.17 5.70
CA SER A 48 7.06 5.59 4.65
C SER A 48 8.50 5.35 5.06
N GLY A 49 9.33 4.95 4.09
CA GLY A 49 10.77 4.88 4.25
C GLY A 49 11.41 6.18 3.77
N LEU A 50 11.43 7.22 4.62
CA LEU A 50 11.94 8.56 4.26
C LEU A 50 11.25 9.16 3.01
N ARG A 51 9.96 8.88 2.79
CA ARG A 51 9.20 9.30 1.60
C ARG A 51 9.72 8.76 0.25
N PHE A 52 10.68 7.82 0.26
CA PHE A 52 11.10 7.13 -0.97
C PHE A 52 10.07 6.11 -1.45
N PHE A 53 9.36 5.50 -0.51
CA PHE A 53 8.26 4.58 -0.79
C PHE A 53 7.26 4.62 0.36
N TYR A 54 6.01 4.30 0.03
CA TYR A 54 4.91 4.14 0.96
C TYR A 54 4.47 2.69 0.96
N VAL A 55 4.28 2.12 2.15
CA VAL A 55 3.87 0.73 2.27
C VAL A 55 2.35 0.63 2.12
N THR A 56 1.92 0.41 0.88
CA THR A 56 0.52 0.15 0.50
C THR A 56 0.33 -1.30 0.06
N ARG A 57 -0.93 -1.72 -0.16
CA ARG A 57 -1.22 -3.05 -0.72
C ARG A 57 -0.59 -3.24 -2.10
N GLU A 58 -0.55 -2.18 -2.91
CA GLU A 58 0.08 -2.20 -4.24
C GLU A 58 1.60 -2.38 -4.16
N PHE A 59 2.24 -1.73 -3.18
CA PHE A 59 3.66 -1.93 -2.92
C PHE A 59 3.96 -3.38 -2.53
N ALA A 60 3.15 -3.97 -1.64
CA ALA A 60 3.31 -5.36 -1.23
C ALA A 60 3.20 -6.32 -2.44
N LEU A 61 2.21 -6.11 -3.32
CA LEU A 61 2.05 -6.89 -4.55
C LEU A 61 3.24 -6.72 -5.50
N SER A 62 3.77 -5.50 -5.64
CA SER A 62 4.93 -5.22 -6.49
C SER A 62 6.19 -5.93 -5.99
N VAL A 63 6.43 -5.94 -4.67
CA VAL A 63 7.55 -6.67 -4.06
C VAL A 63 7.42 -8.17 -4.28
N VAL A 64 6.23 -8.73 -4.06
CA VAL A 64 5.98 -10.17 -4.31
C VAL A 64 6.19 -10.52 -5.79
N GLY A 65 5.67 -9.71 -6.71
CA GLY A 65 5.87 -9.91 -8.15
C GLY A 65 7.35 -9.89 -8.53
N THR A 66 8.10 -8.94 -7.99
CA THR A 66 9.55 -8.83 -8.22
C THR A 66 10.30 -10.08 -7.73
N ILE A 67 9.99 -10.57 -6.53
CA ILE A 67 10.59 -11.81 -5.99
C ILE A 67 10.29 -12.98 -6.91
N ILE A 68 9.02 -13.16 -7.31
CA ILE A 68 8.62 -14.24 -8.21
C ILE A 68 9.35 -14.15 -9.55
N THR A 69 9.48 -12.95 -10.13
CA THR A 69 10.23 -12.76 -11.38
C THR A 69 11.68 -13.19 -11.23
N TYR A 70 12.36 -12.82 -10.14
CA TYR A 70 13.74 -13.25 -9.90
C TYR A 70 13.85 -14.76 -9.69
N GLU A 71 12.95 -15.36 -8.91
CA GLU A 71 12.92 -16.82 -8.70
C GLU A 71 12.72 -17.56 -10.03
N LEU A 72 11.78 -17.10 -10.87
CA LEU A 72 11.52 -17.71 -12.19
C LEU A 72 12.73 -17.60 -13.12
N VAL A 73 13.34 -16.42 -13.21
CA VAL A 73 14.53 -16.21 -14.06
C VAL A 73 15.69 -17.08 -13.60
N LEU A 74 15.91 -17.19 -12.28
CA LEU A 74 16.95 -18.06 -11.72
C LEU A 74 16.68 -19.54 -12.00
N LEU A 75 15.43 -19.99 -11.90
CA LEU A 75 15.05 -21.37 -12.24
C LEU A 75 15.31 -21.68 -13.72
N GLN A 76 14.99 -20.75 -14.63
CA GLN A 76 15.26 -20.90 -16.06
C GLN A 76 16.76 -21.09 -16.33
N PHE A 77 17.61 -20.24 -15.75
CA PHE A 77 19.06 -20.38 -15.88
C PHE A 77 19.60 -21.70 -15.31
N HIS A 78 19.03 -22.17 -14.20
CA HIS A 78 19.41 -23.44 -13.61
C HIS A 78 19.03 -24.64 -14.50
N SER A 79 17.83 -24.63 -15.07
CA SER A 79 17.37 -25.66 -16.01
C SER A 79 18.21 -25.67 -17.30
N ASP A 80 18.51 -24.51 -17.86
CA ASP A 80 19.36 -24.38 -19.03
C ASP A 80 20.78 -24.90 -18.75
N PHE A 81 21.32 -24.63 -17.56
CA PHE A 81 22.61 -25.16 -17.13
C PHE A 81 22.60 -26.69 -17.03
N ILE A 82 21.59 -27.29 -16.40
CA ILE A 82 21.48 -28.76 -16.27
C ILE A 82 21.31 -29.44 -17.63
N GLN A 83 20.58 -28.84 -18.56
CA GLN A 83 20.37 -29.43 -19.89
C GLN A 83 21.62 -29.36 -20.80
N SER A 84 22.59 -28.50 -20.45
CA SER A 84 23.87 -28.41 -21.15
C SER A 84 24.91 -29.46 -20.71
N LEU A 85 24.58 -30.27 -19.70
CA LEU A 85 25.44 -31.27 -19.06
C LEU A 85 25.02 -32.69 -19.46
#